data_AF-A0A838K4B3-F1
#
_entry.id   AF-A0A838K4B3-F1
#
_cell.length_a   1.000
_cell.length_b   1.000
_cell.length_c   1.000
_cell.angle_alpha   90.00
_cell.angle_beta   90.00
_cell.angle_gamma   90.00
#
_symmetry.space_group_name_H-M   'P 1'
#
loop_
_entity.id
_entity.type
_entity.pdbx_description
1 polymer ?
#
loop_
_entity_poly.entity_id
_entity_poly.type
_entity_poly.pdbx_seq_one_letter_code
_entity_poly.pdbx_strand_id
1 'polypeptide(L)'
;MRCPDGALLAAWVDDELDERSARTLGAHLDGCAACSELVRSDRQVKRVTAGLSVRPAPAPDDELVRSLLQLPAAEQRRQRADRCAVGVGPTPRSTGVAVGVGVGAALVAVAWLVPAGASTQPPPGGGSSPTLPATAPQSAPPVGTLTATVSPVTLARWSRGRD
;
A
#
# COMPACT_ATOMS: atom_id res chain seq x y z
N MET A 1 -12.85 -5.99 -23.30
CA MET A 1 -13.56 -6.09 -22.00
C MET A 1 -13.27 -4.82 -21.22
N ARG A 2 -14.22 -4.30 -20.42
CA ARG A 2 -13.93 -3.18 -19.51
C ARG A 2 -13.05 -3.70 -18.36
N CYS A 3 -12.10 -2.90 -17.89
CA CYS A 3 -11.29 -3.24 -16.73
C CYS A 3 -12.18 -3.30 -15.47
N PRO A 4 -11.93 -4.26 -14.55
CA PRO A 4 -12.61 -4.32 -13.27
C PRO A 4 -12.28 -3.10 -12.41
N ASP A 5 -13.12 -2.85 -11.41
CA ASP A 5 -12.83 -1.80 -10.43
C ASP A 5 -11.63 -2.18 -9.53
N GLY A 6 -11.07 -1.18 -8.87
CA GLY A 6 -9.92 -1.37 -7.97
C GLY A 6 -10.26 -2.17 -6.71
N ALA A 7 -11.51 -2.13 -6.24
CA ALA A 7 -11.93 -2.86 -5.04
C ALA A 7 -11.90 -4.38 -5.26
N LEU A 8 -12.33 -4.82 -6.45
CA LEU A 8 -12.34 -6.22 -6.85
C LEU A 8 -10.93 -6.75 -7.08
N LEU A 9 -9.99 -5.91 -7.58
CA LEU A 9 -8.57 -6.26 -7.65
C LEU A 9 -7.93 -6.37 -6.25
N ALA A 10 -8.28 -5.48 -5.32
CA ALA A 10 -7.80 -5.56 -3.94
C ALA A 10 -8.29 -6.85 -3.25
N ALA A 11 -9.60 -7.15 -3.33
CA ALA A 11 -10.18 -8.39 -2.79
C ALA A 11 -9.51 -9.65 -3.38
N TRP A 12 -9.10 -9.63 -4.64
CA TRP A 12 -8.32 -10.72 -5.25
C TRP A 12 -6.90 -10.86 -4.70
N VAL A 13 -6.22 -9.75 -4.39
CA VAL A 13 -4.89 -9.77 -3.75
C VAL A 13 -4.95 -10.28 -2.31
N ASP A 14 -6.08 -10.07 -1.65
CA ASP A 14 -6.36 -10.51 -0.28
C ASP A 14 -7.00 -11.90 -0.18
N ASP A 15 -7.27 -12.57 -1.31
CA ASP A 15 -7.91 -13.89 -1.40
C ASP A 15 -9.33 -13.91 -0.78
N GLU A 16 -10.04 -12.78 -0.88
CA GLU A 16 -11.38 -12.57 -0.31
C GLU A 16 -12.52 -12.77 -1.33
N LEU A 17 -12.20 -13.08 -2.59
CA LEU A 17 -13.21 -13.31 -3.63
C LEU A 17 -13.78 -14.73 -3.59
N ASP A 18 -15.06 -14.87 -3.93
CA ASP A 18 -15.68 -16.18 -4.16
C ASP A 18 -15.07 -16.87 -5.40
N GLU A 19 -15.14 -18.21 -5.44
CA GLU A 19 -14.50 -19.02 -6.48
C GLU A 19 -14.94 -18.68 -7.92
N ARG A 20 -16.18 -18.19 -8.11
CA ARG A 20 -16.68 -17.82 -9.44
C ARG A 20 -16.12 -16.47 -9.88
N SER A 21 -16.15 -15.47 -9.00
CA SER A 21 -15.56 -14.16 -9.25
C SER A 21 -14.05 -14.27 -9.47
N ALA A 22 -13.40 -15.11 -8.65
CA ALA A 22 -12.01 -15.48 -8.75
C ALA A 22 -11.64 -15.99 -10.16
N ARG A 23 -12.34 -17.03 -10.66
CA ARG A 23 -12.09 -17.57 -12.01
C ARG A 23 -12.31 -16.54 -13.12
N THR A 24 -13.35 -15.72 -12.99
CA THR A 24 -13.69 -14.71 -13.99
C THR A 24 -12.59 -13.63 -14.06
N LEU A 25 -12.13 -13.17 -12.91
CA LEU A 25 -11.06 -12.18 -12.83
C LEU A 25 -9.71 -12.76 -13.28
N GLY A 26 -9.41 -14.01 -12.94
CA GLY A 26 -8.23 -14.73 -13.43
C GLY A 26 -8.14 -14.70 -14.96
N ALA A 27 -9.22 -15.10 -15.65
CA ALA A 27 -9.28 -15.06 -17.11
C ALA A 27 -9.10 -13.64 -17.69
N HIS A 28 -9.56 -12.60 -16.97
CA HIS A 28 -9.31 -11.21 -17.37
C HIS A 28 -7.84 -10.82 -17.21
N LEU A 29 -7.21 -11.18 -16.07
CA LEU A 29 -5.81 -10.88 -15.78
C LEU A 29 -4.86 -11.56 -16.79
N ASP A 30 -5.21 -12.75 -17.26
CA ASP A 30 -4.46 -13.46 -18.31
C ASP A 30 -4.46 -12.69 -19.65
N GLY A 31 -5.51 -11.90 -19.93
CA GLY A 31 -5.66 -11.13 -21.17
C GLY A 31 -5.36 -9.63 -21.04
N CYS A 32 -5.19 -9.10 -19.83
CA CYS A 32 -5.07 -7.66 -19.58
C CYS A 32 -3.74 -7.32 -18.88
N ALA A 33 -2.77 -6.83 -19.66
CA ALA A 33 -1.45 -6.43 -19.17
C ALA A 33 -1.50 -5.33 -18.09
N ALA A 34 -2.42 -4.36 -18.22
CA ALA A 34 -2.54 -3.26 -17.26
C ALA A 34 -3.00 -3.74 -15.87
N CYS A 35 -4.03 -4.58 -15.82
CA CYS A 35 -4.54 -5.11 -14.55
C CYS A 35 -3.57 -6.12 -13.91
N SER A 36 -2.88 -6.93 -14.72
CA SER A 36 -1.87 -7.86 -14.20
C SER A 36 -0.64 -7.15 -13.61
N GLU A 37 -0.21 -6.01 -14.20
CA GLU A 37 0.82 -5.16 -13.59
C GLU A 37 0.36 -4.59 -12.25
N LEU A 38 -0.87 -4.08 -12.17
CA LEU A 38 -1.43 -3.51 -10.95
C LEU A 38 -1.50 -4.55 -9.80
N VAL A 39 -1.96 -5.77 -10.10
CA VAL A 39 -1.96 -6.88 -9.12
C VAL A 39 -0.54 -7.25 -8.69
N ARG A 40 0.44 -7.16 -9.61
CA ARG A 40 1.85 -7.44 -9.30
C ARG A 40 2.44 -6.39 -8.35
N SER A 41 2.16 -5.11 -8.59
CA SER A 41 2.61 -4.03 -7.71
C SER A 41 1.99 -4.14 -6.32
N ASP A 42 0.70 -4.44 -6.21
CA ASP A 42 0.03 -4.58 -4.92
C ASP A 42 0.58 -5.77 -4.13
N ARG A 43 0.78 -6.93 -4.78
CA ARG A 43 1.44 -8.07 -4.15
C ARG A 43 2.86 -7.77 -3.70
N GLN A 44 3.60 -6.93 -4.44
CA GLN A 44 4.93 -6.50 -4.04
C GLN A 44 4.87 -5.62 -2.79
N VAL A 45 3.98 -4.65 -2.73
CA VAL A 45 3.75 -3.81 -1.54
C VAL A 45 3.38 -4.68 -0.34
N LYS A 46 2.43 -5.61 -0.52
CA LYS A 46 1.99 -6.54 0.54
C LYS A 46 3.13 -7.41 1.07
N ARG A 47 4.04 -7.89 0.22
CA ARG A 47 5.24 -8.63 0.67
C ARG A 47 6.18 -7.75 1.51
N VAL A 48 6.43 -6.52 1.08
CA VAL A 48 7.29 -5.58 1.82
C VAL A 48 6.66 -5.24 3.17
N THR A 49 5.36 -4.93 3.21
CA THR A 49 4.66 -4.58 4.46
C THR A 49 4.49 -5.77 5.40
N ALA A 50 4.27 -6.98 4.88
CA ALA A 50 4.26 -8.20 5.69
C ALA A 50 5.62 -8.46 6.36
N GLY A 51 6.73 -8.16 5.67
CA GLY A 51 8.07 -8.23 6.26
C GLY A 51 8.31 -7.20 7.37
N LEU A 52 7.69 -6.02 7.28
CA LEU A 52 7.77 -4.98 8.31
C LEU A 52 6.92 -5.29 9.55
N SER A 53 5.81 -6.02 9.39
CA SER A 53 4.90 -6.38 10.50
C SER A 53 5.52 -7.31 11.55
N VAL A 54 6.67 -7.92 11.27
CA VAL A 54 7.33 -8.81 12.24
C VAL A 54 8.13 -8.03 13.28
N ARG A 55 8.38 -6.73 13.10
CA ARG A 55 8.99 -5.95 14.18
C ARG A 55 7.92 -5.70 15.23
N PRO A 56 7.99 -6.32 16.42
CA PRO A 56 7.06 -6.01 17.49
C PRO A 56 7.09 -4.50 17.69
N ALA A 57 5.91 -3.89 17.78
CA ALA A 57 5.82 -2.48 18.15
C ALA A 57 6.73 -2.28 19.37
N PRO A 58 7.68 -1.31 19.35
CA PRO A 58 8.52 -1.06 20.50
C PRO A 58 7.60 -0.92 21.72
N ALA A 59 7.94 -1.60 22.81
CA ALA A 59 7.17 -1.48 24.04
C ALA A 59 7.00 0.02 24.31
N PRO A 60 5.77 0.49 24.59
CA PRO A 60 5.54 1.89 24.85
C PRO A 60 6.49 2.30 25.98
N ASP A 61 7.29 3.33 25.74
CA ASP A 61 8.14 3.89 26.77
C ASP A 61 7.21 4.49 27.84
N ASP A 62 7.18 3.88 29.02
CA ASP A 62 6.33 4.32 30.13
C ASP A 62 6.57 5.79 30.48
N GLU A 63 7.78 6.31 30.25
CA GLU A 63 8.10 7.72 30.45
C GLU A 63 7.45 8.62 29.39
N LEU A 64 7.45 8.19 28.13
CA LEU A 64 6.85 8.92 27.02
C LEU A 64 5.32 8.87 27.06
N VAL A 65 4.75 7.73 27.46
CA VAL A 65 3.30 7.61 27.74
C VAL A 65 2.92 8.50 28.91
N ARG A 66 3.71 8.50 29.99
CA ARG A 66 3.46 9.38 31.14
C ARG A 66 3.60 10.86 30.76
N SER A 67 4.56 11.21 29.92
CA SER A 67 4.73 12.58 29.41
C SER A 67 3.58 13.02 28.49
N LEU A 68 3.07 12.14 27.63
CA LEU A 68 1.88 12.40 26.80
C LEU A 68 0.60 12.53 27.64
N LEU A 69 0.46 11.71 28.69
CA LEU A 69 -0.66 11.82 29.64
C LEU A 69 -0.55 13.05 30.54
N GLN A 70 0.67 13.55 30.77
CA GLN A 70 0.93 14.77 31.54
C GLN A 70 0.92 16.04 30.70
N LEU A 71 0.60 15.98 29.39
CA LEU A 71 0.35 17.18 28.59
C LEU A 71 -0.66 18.05 29.35
N PRO A 72 -0.24 19.21 29.85
CA PRO A 72 -1.05 19.96 30.80
C PRO A 72 -2.34 20.38 30.10
N ALA A 73 -3.48 20.19 30.77
CA ALA A 73 -4.81 20.55 30.25
C ALA A 73 -4.91 22.01 29.75
N ALA A 74 -3.96 22.87 30.13
CA ALA A 74 -3.78 24.22 29.61
C ALA A 74 -3.48 24.27 28.10
N GLU A 75 -2.70 23.34 27.57
CA GLU A 75 -2.33 23.29 26.16
C GLU A 75 -3.50 22.77 25.31
N GLN A 76 -4.27 21.83 25.85
CA GLN A 76 -5.53 21.37 25.26
C GLN A 76 -6.60 22.47 25.23
N ARG A 77 -6.62 23.37 26.22
CA ARG A 77 -7.48 24.58 26.22
C ARG A 77 -7.05 25.60 25.17
N ARG A 78 -5.74 25.84 24.98
CA ARG A 78 -5.24 26.71 23.90
C ARG A 78 -5.59 26.17 22.52
N GLN A 79 -5.38 24.87 22.26
CA GLN A 79 -5.73 24.26 20.98
C GLN A 79 -7.25 24.27 20.69
N ARG A 80 -8.09 24.12 21.71
CA ARG A 80 -9.55 24.29 21.55
C ARG A 80 -9.93 25.74 21.23
N ALA A 81 -9.29 26.72 21.87
CA ALA A 81 -9.54 28.13 21.58
C ALA A 81 -9.15 28.47 20.13
N ASP A 82 -8.01 27.96 19.65
CA ASP A 82 -7.56 28.17 18.27
C ASP A 82 -8.46 27.48 17.24
N ARG A 83 -8.99 26.29 17.53
CA ARG A 83 -9.99 25.65 16.64
C ARG A 83 -11.32 26.39 16.58
N CYS A 84 -11.71 27.10 17.64
CA CYS A 84 -12.86 27.99 17.58
C CYS A 84 -12.55 29.31 16.83
N ALA A 85 -11.27 29.71 16.77
CA ALA A 85 -10.83 30.90 16.04
C ALA A 85 -10.73 30.67 14.50
N VAL A 86 -10.57 29.43 14.04
CA VAL A 86 -10.82 29.05 12.63
C VAL A 86 -12.33 28.86 12.37
N GLY A 87 -13.14 29.68 13.04
CA GLY A 87 -14.52 29.92 12.69
C GLY A 87 -14.55 30.59 11.32
N VAL A 88 -15.08 29.85 10.36
CA VAL A 88 -15.90 30.35 9.25
C VAL A 88 -16.40 31.75 9.59
N GLY A 89 -15.81 32.76 8.94
CA GLY A 89 -16.21 34.14 9.16
C GLY A 89 -17.72 34.29 8.97
N PRO A 90 -18.37 35.24 9.67
CA PRO A 90 -19.79 35.51 9.46
C PRO A 90 -19.97 35.91 8.00
N THR A 91 -20.57 35.02 7.20
CA THR A 91 -21.03 35.38 5.86
C THR A 91 -21.96 36.58 6.03
N PRO A 92 -21.68 37.73 5.39
CA PRO A 92 -22.53 38.90 5.52
C PRO A 92 -23.95 38.53 5.08
N ARG A 93 -24.91 38.87 5.93
CA ARG A 93 -26.36 38.79 5.70
C ARG A 93 -26.69 39.48 4.36
N SER A 94 -26.75 38.72 3.28
CA SER A 94 -27.43 39.15 2.05
C SER A 94 -28.89 38.76 2.19
N THR A 95 -29.72 39.76 2.42
CA THR A 95 -31.17 39.73 2.29
C THR A 95 -31.58 39.21 0.91
N GLY A 96 -32.34 38.12 0.91
CA GLY A 96 -33.44 37.86 -0.03
C GLY A 96 -33.08 37.41 -1.44
N VAL A 97 -33.08 36.09 -1.66
CA VAL A 97 -33.94 35.44 -2.68
C VAL A 97 -34.28 34.04 -2.16
N ALA A 98 -35.57 33.80 -1.91
CA ALA A 98 -36.09 32.46 -1.65
C ALA A 98 -36.15 31.71 -2.99
N VAL A 99 -35.17 30.84 -3.25
CA VAL A 99 -35.27 29.84 -4.31
C VAL A 99 -35.53 28.50 -3.62
N GLY A 100 -36.78 28.08 -3.63
CA GLY A 100 -37.15 26.72 -3.29
C GLY A 100 -36.54 25.76 -4.31
N VAL A 101 -35.66 24.87 -3.85
CA VAL A 101 -35.26 23.66 -4.58
C VAL A 101 -35.26 22.53 -3.57
N GLY A 102 -36.05 21.50 -3.87
CA GLY A 102 -36.31 20.38 -2.97
C GLY A 102 -35.04 19.66 -2.54
N VAL A 103 -35.02 19.26 -1.27
CA VAL A 103 -34.08 18.27 -0.75
C VAL A 103 -34.56 16.91 -1.24
N GLY A 104 -34.31 16.66 -2.52
CA GLY A 104 -34.33 15.34 -3.14
C GLY A 104 -32.94 15.08 -3.66
N ALA A 105 -32.25 14.12 -3.04
CA ALA A 105 -31.11 13.38 -3.57
C ALA A 105 -30.08 14.17 -4.41
N ALA A 106 -28.99 14.62 -3.78
CA ALA A 106 -27.74 14.89 -4.45
C ALA A 106 -26.63 14.05 -3.81
N LEU A 107 -26.69 12.76 -4.11
CA LEU A 107 -25.51 11.91 -4.22
C LEU A 107 -24.63 12.45 -5.37
N VAL A 108 -23.31 12.29 -5.22
CA VAL A 108 -22.28 12.36 -6.26
C VAL A 108 -21.89 13.78 -6.74
N ALA A 109 -20.68 14.22 -6.36
CA ALA A 109 -19.64 14.73 -7.28
C ALA A 109 -18.54 15.51 -6.54
N VAL A 110 -17.80 14.87 -5.63
CA VAL A 110 -16.46 15.37 -5.26
C VAL A 110 -15.52 14.18 -5.18
N ALA A 111 -14.80 13.94 -6.26
CA ALA A 111 -13.45 13.36 -6.33
C ALA A 111 -13.16 12.75 -7.71
N TRP A 112 -13.40 13.51 -8.79
CA TRP A 112 -12.65 13.35 -10.04
C TRP A 112 -11.93 14.66 -10.35
N LEU A 113 -11.04 15.06 -9.43
CA LEU A 113 -9.87 15.85 -9.78
C LEU A 113 -8.65 14.98 -9.50
N VAL A 114 -8.55 13.89 -10.26
CA VAL A 114 -7.25 13.32 -10.57
C VAL A 114 -6.64 14.33 -11.56
N PRO A 115 -5.57 15.07 -11.22
CA PRO A 115 -4.85 15.80 -12.23
C PRO A 115 -4.49 14.78 -13.31
N ALA A 116 -4.86 15.04 -14.55
CA ALA A 116 -4.36 14.31 -15.71
C ALA A 116 -2.83 14.42 -15.65
N GLY A 117 -2.21 13.47 -14.96
CA GLY A 117 -0.79 13.28 -14.92
C GLY A 117 -0.38 13.14 -16.36
N ALA A 118 0.41 14.11 -16.82
CA ALA A 118 1.05 14.08 -18.11
C ALA A 118 1.55 12.65 -18.34
N SER A 119 0.95 12.00 -19.34
CA SER A 119 1.52 10.81 -19.95
C SER A 119 2.86 11.26 -20.50
N THR A 120 3.90 11.10 -19.69
CA THR A 120 5.28 11.19 -20.11
C THR A 120 5.50 9.96 -20.97
N GLN A 121 5.08 10.08 -22.23
CA GLN A 121 5.50 9.19 -23.28
C GLN A 121 7.04 9.16 -23.20
N PRO A 122 7.64 8.01 -22.82
CA PRO A 122 9.08 7.92 -22.85
C PRO A 122 9.53 8.19 -24.29
N PRO A 123 10.61 8.96 -24.50
CA PRO A 123 11.12 9.18 -25.84
C PRO A 123 11.35 7.81 -26.52
N PRO A 124 11.14 7.69 -27.83
CA PRO A 124 11.58 6.51 -28.55
C PRO A 124 13.09 6.38 -28.36
N GLY A 125 13.48 5.52 -27.43
CA GLY A 125 14.86 5.13 -27.19
C GLY A 125 15.36 4.46 -28.45
N GLY A 126 16.01 5.26 -29.29
CA GLY A 126 16.79 4.80 -30.43
C GLY A 126 17.76 3.71 -29.97
N GLY A 127 17.85 2.70 -30.82
CA GLY A 127 18.55 1.47 -30.53
C GLY A 127 19.98 1.68 -30.07
N SER A 128 20.37 0.82 -29.14
CA SER A 128 21.71 0.31 -29.01
C SER A 128 21.54 -1.06 -28.37
N SER A 129 21.33 -2.07 -29.21
CA SER A 129 21.50 -3.45 -28.78
C SER A 129 22.90 -3.56 -28.18
N PRO A 130 23.06 -3.97 -26.91
CA PRO A 130 24.38 -4.33 -26.42
C PRO A 130 24.83 -5.53 -27.26
N THR A 131 25.83 -5.29 -28.11
CA THR A 131 26.63 -6.36 -28.70
C THR A 131 27.22 -7.15 -27.55
N LEU A 132 26.61 -8.28 -27.22
CA LEU A 132 27.17 -9.24 -26.29
C LEU A 132 28.53 -9.67 -26.84
N PRO A 133 29.63 -9.59 -26.06
CA PRO A 133 30.85 -10.26 -26.46
C PRO A 133 30.52 -11.75 -26.57
N ALA A 134 30.92 -12.36 -27.70
CA ALA A 134 30.82 -13.79 -27.90
C ALA A 134 31.52 -14.51 -26.75
N THR A 135 30.73 -15.03 -25.81
CA THR A 135 31.21 -15.94 -24.76
C THR A 135 31.73 -17.17 -25.47
N ALA A 136 33.05 -17.28 -25.54
CA ALA A 136 33.73 -18.50 -25.94
C ALA A 136 33.19 -19.68 -25.10
N PRO A 137 33.10 -20.90 -25.67
CA PRO A 137 32.65 -22.08 -24.94
C PRO A 137 33.56 -22.29 -23.72
N GLN A 138 33.05 -21.91 -22.55
CA GLN A 138 33.70 -22.12 -21.28
C GLN A 138 33.65 -23.63 -21.03
N SER A 139 34.82 -24.26 -21.08
CA SER A 139 34.97 -25.69 -20.83
C SER A 139 34.34 -26.04 -19.48
N ALA A 140 33.53 -27.10 -19.49
CA ALA A 140 32.84 -27.62 -18.32
C ALA A 140 33.85 -27.83 -17.17
N PRO A 141 33.57 -27.34 -15.95
CA PRO A 141 34.35 -27.74 -14.79
C PRO A 141 34.11 -29.23 -14.51
N PRO A 142 35.13 -29.97 -14.02
CA PRO A 142 34.95 -31.36 -13.63
C PRO A 142 33.88 -31.44 -12.54
N VAL A 143 32.99 -32.42 -12.68
CA VAL A 143 31.98 -32.79 -11.69
C VAL A 143 32.70 -33.15 -10.39
N GLY A 144 32.88 -32.16 -9.53
CA GLY A 144 33.34 -32.35 -8.15
C GLY A 144 32.16 -32.85 -7.32
N THR A 145 32.25 -34.09 -6.85
CA THR A 145 31.35 -34.68 -5.86
C THR A 145 31.35 -33.81 -4.61
N LEU A 146 30.25 -33.08 -4.37
CA LEU A 146 30.04 -32.35 -3.13
C LEU A 146 29.59 -33.32 -2.04
N THR A 147 30.52 -33.77 -1.21
CA THR A 147 30.22 -34.37 0.10
C THR A 147 29.65 -33.30 1.02
N ALA A 148 28.33 -33.31 1.20
CA ALA A 148 27.65 -32.49 2.20
C ALA A 148 28.07 -32.95 3.60
N THR A 149 28.92 -32.16 4.26
CA THR A 149 29.23 -32.35 5.68
C THR A 149 28.15 -31.62 6.48
N VAL A 150 27.19 -32.37 7.02
CA VAL A 150 26.16 -31.83 7.91
C VAL A 150 26.77 -31.64 9.29
N SER A 151 27.02 -30.38 9.68
CA SER A 151 27.41 -30.04 11.04
C SER A 151 26.21 -30.15 11.99
N PRO A 152 26.26 -30.95 13.07
CA PRO A 152 25.25 -30.94 14.11
C PRO A 152 25.50 -29.75 15.05
N VAL A 153 24.91 -28.58 14.74
CA VAL A 153 24.86 -27.47 15.70
C VAL A 153 23.64 -27.66 16.60
N THR A 154 23.93 -28.35 17.70
CA THR A 154 23.49 -28.05 19.08
C THR A 154 22.05 -27.57 19.27
N LEU A 155 21.12 -28.52 19.37
CA LEU A 155 19.88 -28.39 20.14
C LEU A 155 20.23 -28.25 21.63
N ALA A 156 20.29 -27.02 22.13
CA ALA A 156 20.33 -26.80 23.57
C ALA A 156 19.53 -25.54 23.96
N ARG A 157 18.59 -25.78 24.88
CA ARG A 157 18.34 -24.92 26.03
C ARG A 157 17.34 -23.77 25.85
N TRP A 158 16.06 -24.09 25.73
CA TRP A 158 14.98 -23.24 26.27
C TRP A 158 13.98 -24.10 27.06
N SER A 159 14.36 -24.42 28.29
CA SER A 159 13.47 -24.96 29.33
C SER A 159 13.75 -24.22 30.64
N ARG A 160 12.96 -23.17 30.91
CA ARG A 160 12.67 -22.54 32.21
C ARG A 160 11.94 -21.22 31.94
N GLY A 161 10.79 -20.89 32.53
CA GLY A 161 10.08 -21.53 33.63
C GLY A 161 8.60 -21.14 33.63
N ARG A 162 7.79 -22.07 34.14
CA ARG A 162 6.59 -21.77 34.92
C ARG A 162 7.03 -21.82 36.37
N ASP A 163 6.77 -20.75 37.11
CA ASP A 163 6.17 -20.73 38.45
C ASP A 163 5.84 -19.27 38.78
#